data_AF-H2YU91-F1
#
_entry.id   AF-H2YU91-F1
#
_cell.length_a   1.000
_cell.length_b   1.000
_cell.length_c   1.000
_cell.angle_alpha   90.00
_cell.angle_beta   90.00
_cell.angle_gamma   90.00
#
_symmetry.space_group_name_H-M   'P 1'
#
loop_
_entity.id
_entity.type
_entity.pdbx_description
1 polymer ?
#
loop_
_entity_poly.entity_id
_entity_poly.type
_entity_poly.pdbx_seq_one_letter_code
_entity_poly.pdbx_strand_id
1 'polypeptide(L)'
;MLPQQDFESVWRVVDENNDGVIDYGEFMRSFIGEMNETRRAVVRKVYRKLDPRKCGFVNLLDLQKLYRARNHPLVANGNVSESELLRQMKESFAQLCHTDARNISYVEFTEYYEGVSLTVPTDADFINMMRNCWGV
;
A
#
# COMPACT_ATOMS: atom_id res chain seq x y z
N MET A 1 31.77 1.81 8.70
CA MET A 1 30.88 1.05 9.59
C MET A 1 30.43 2.02 10.67
N LEU A 2 29.12 2.16 10.93
CA LEU A 2 28.63 3.09 11.95
C LEU A 2 29.08 2.61 13.34
N PRO A 3 29.51 3.50 14.25
CA PRO A 3 29.74 3.17 15.66
C PRO A 3 28.50 2.50 16.28
N GLN A 4 28.70 1.56 17.21
CA GLN A 4 27.60 0.78 17.79
C GLN A 4 26.52 1.66 18.44
N GLN A 5 26.91 2.73 19.15
CA GLN A 5 25.97 3.68 19.74
C GLN A 5 25.13 4.43 18.70
N ASP A 6 25.73 4.76 17.55
CA ASP A 6 25.02 5.44 16.46
C ASP A 6 24.04 4.47 15.79
N PHE A 7 24.42 3.20 15.64
CA PHE A 7 23.53 2.17 15.13
C PHE A 7 22.33 1.93 16.06
N GLU A 8 22.56 1.78 17.37
CA GLU A 8 21.47 1.61 18.35
C GLU A 8 20.54 2.83 18.40
N SER A 9 21.09 4.03 18.23
CA SER A 9 20.31 5.27 18.18
C SER A 9 19.44 5.34 16.92
N VAL A 10 20.00 4.99 15.75
CA VAL A 10 19.23 4.91 14.49
C VAL A 10 18.19 3.81 14.58
N TRP A 11 18.53 2.64 15.13
CA TRP A 11 17.61 1.51 15.27
C TRP A 11 16.37 1.90 16.07
N ARG A 12 16.53 2.58 17.21
CA ARG A 12 15.40 3.07 18.02
C ARG A 12 14.52 4.12 17.35
N VAL A 13 15.04 4.82 16.34
CA VAL A 13 14.25 5.79 15.57
C VAL A 13 13.43 5.09 14.51
N VAL A 14 13.94 3.98 13.95
CA VAL A 14 13.30 3.24 12.85
C VAL A 14 12.30 2.20 13.36
N ASP A 15 12.63 1.49 14.44
CA ASP A 15 11.76 0.54 15.15
C ASP A 15 10.76 1.33 16.01
N GLU A 16 9.66 1.78 15.39
CA GLU A 16 8.68 2.63 16.05
C GLU A 16 7.87 1.86 17.10
N ASN A 17 7.58 0.59 16.83
CA ASN A 17 6.77 -0.24 17.71
C ASN A 17 7.60 -0.88 18.86
N ASN A 18 8.94 -0.79 18.80
CA ASN A 18 9.91 -1.33 19.74
C ASN A 18 9.85 -2.87 19.90
N ASP A 19 9.53 -3.59 18.84
CA ASP A 19 9.50 -5.06 18.84
C ASP A 19 10.87 -5.68 18.50
N GLY A 20 11.86 -4.85 18.16
CA GLY A 20 13.22 -5.25 17.84
C GLY A 20 13.40 -5.73 16.40
N VAL A 21 12.38 -5.64 15.55
CA VAL A 21 12.46 -5.83 14.10
C VAL A 21 12.06 -4.56 13.37
N ILE A 22 12.44 -4.43 12.11
CA ILE A 22 11.98 -3.33 11.24
C ILE A 22 11.09 -3.95 10.19
N ASP A 23 9.81 -3.64 10.23
CA ASP A 23 8.87 -4.11 9.21
C ASP A 23 8.93 -3.24 7.93
N TYR A 24 8.18 -3.65 6.91
CA TYR A 24 8.14 -2.93 5.64
C TYR A 24 7.64 -1.49 5.79
N GLY A 25 6.61 -1.27 6.63
CA GLY A 25 6.02 0.05 6.86
C GLY A 25 6.98 0.97 7.61
N GLU A 26 7.65 0.48 8.64
CA GLU A 26 8.68 1.20 9.40
C GLU A 26 9.88 1.59 8.54
N PHE A 27 10.36 0.66 7.70
CA PHE A 27 11.42 0.96 6.73
C PHE A 27 11.01 2.06 5.75
N MET A 28 9.82 1.93 5.15
CA MET A 28 9.33 2.89 4.17
C MET A 28 9.22 4.29 4.77
N ARG A 29 8.59 4.41 5.94
CA ARG A 29 8.39 5.70 6.61
C ARG A 29 9.70 6.34 7.06
N SER A 30 10.65 5.55 7.55
CA SER A 30 11.92 6.07 8.06
C SER A 30 12.88 6.51 6.97
N PHE A 31 12.93 5.79 5.84
CA PHE A 31 13.94 6.04 4.79
C PHE A 31 13.41 6.81 3.59
N ILE A 32 12.13 6.64 3.26
CA ILE A 32 11.52 7.23 2.06
C ILE A 32 10.55 8.33 2.45
N GLY A 33 9.91 8.19 3.61
CA GLY A 33 8.91 9.11 4.11
C GLY A 33 7.52 8.78 3.60
N GLU A 34 6.59 9.64 3.95
CA GLU A 34 5.17 9.47 3.71
C GLU A 34 4.74 9.86 2.30
N MET A 35 3.73 9.16 1.78
CA MET A 35 3.10 9.54 0.51
C MET A 35 2.45 10.94 0.61
N ASN A 36 2.69 11.79 -0.39
CA ASN A 36 2.17 13.15 -0.42
C ASN A 36 0.63 13.22 -0.32
N GLU A 37 0.10 14.35 0.17
CA GLU A 37 -1.34 14.47 0.45
C GLU A 37 -2.21 14.35 -0.81
N THR A 38 -1.70 14.75 -1.98
CA THR A 38 -2.43 14.62 -3.25
C THR A 38 -2.73 13.17 -3.59
N ARG A 39 -1.72 12.29 -3.48
CA ARG A 39 -1.89 10.84 -3.68
C ARG A 39 -2.66 10.20 -2.53
N ARG A 40 -2.39 10.62 -1.29
CA ARG A 40 -3.11 10.13 -0.10
C ARG A 40 -4.60 10.43 -0.16
N ALA A 41 -5.00 11.59 -0.68
CA ALA A 41 -6.40 11.97 -0.84
C ALA A 41 -7.16 11.01 -1.77
N VAL A 42 -6.55 10.54 -2.87
CA VAL A 42 -7.20 9.56 -3.75
C VAL A 42 -7.25 8.17 -3.12
N VAL A 43 -6.21 7.73 -2.41
CA VAL A 43 -6.23 6.47 -1.64
C VAL A 43 -7.35 6.49 -0.60
N ARG A 44 -7.49 7.59 0.15
CA ARG A 44 -8.57 7.81 1.12
C ARG A 44 -9.95 7.78 0.47
N LYS A 45 -10.10 8.38 -0.73
CA LYS A 45 -11.35 8.35 -1.50
C LYS A 45 -11.72 6.93 -1.92
N VAL A 46 -10.74 6.15 -2.40
CA VAL A 46 -10.94 4.75 -2.76
C VAL A 46 -11.35 3.92 -1.54
N TYR A 47 -10.64 4.03 -0.42
CA TYR A 47 -10.96 3.24 0.76
C TYR A 47 -12.38 3.51 1.29
N ARG A 48 -12.81 4.78 1.31
CA ARG A 48 -14.19 5.15 1.68
C ARG A 48 -15.24 4.55 0.76
N LYS A 49 -14.92 4.33 -0.52
CA LYS A 49 -15.81 3.62 -1.46
C LYS A 49 -15.86 2.13 -1.16
N LEU A 50 -14.75 1.53 -0.73
CA LEU A 50 -14.65 0.11 -0.40
C LEU A 50 -15.30 -0.23 0.95
N ASP A 51 -15.33 0.72 1.90
CA ASP A 51 -15.99 0.59 3.20
C ASP A 51 -17.18 1.56 3.35
N PRO A 52 -18.31 1.31 2.64
CA PRO A 52 -19.48 2.19 2.73
C PRO A 52 -20.16 2.16 4.10
N ARG A 53 -19.96 1.07 4.87
CA ARG A 53 -20.53 0.90 6.22
C ARG A 53 -19.68 1.54 7.31
N LYS A 54 -18.47 2.00 6.97
CA LYS A 54 -17.50 2.57 7.92
C LYS A 54 -17.18 1.60 9.06
N CYS A 55 -17.06 0.31 8.74
CA CYS A 55 -16.67 -0.70 9.72
C CYS A 55 -15.16 -0.69 10.04
N GLY A 56 -14.36 0.07 9.29
CA GLY A 56 -12.92 0.24 9.50
C GLY A 56 -12.05 -0.82 8.82
N PHE A 57 -12.67 -1.78 8.14
CA PHE A 57 -12.01 -2.89 7.47
C PHE A 57 -12.71 -3.24 6.16
N VAL A 58 -11.94 -3.65 5.16
CA VAL A 58 -12.42 -4.13 3.86
C VAL A 58 -11.99 -5.57 3.68
N ASN A 59 -12.91 -6.45 3.28
CA ASN A 59 -12.55 -7.84 3.00
C ASN A 59 -11.69 -7.95 1.74
N LEU A 60 -10.59 -8.69 1.80
CA LEU A 60 -9.65 -8.85 0.68
C LEU A 60 -10.30 -9.43 -0.58
N LEU A 61 -11.27 -10.35 -0.45
CA LEU A 61 -11.97 -10.91 -1.60
C LEU A 61 -12.89 -9.89 -2.26
N ASP A 62 -13.55 -9.03 -1.48
CA ASP A 62 -14.40 -7.97 -2.02
C ASP A 62 -13.56 -6.88 -2.68
N LEU A 63 -12.42 -6.54 -2.08
CA LEU A 63 -11.41 -5.65 -2.66
C LEU A 63 -10.97 -6.17 -4.04
N GLN A 64 -10.62 -7.45 -4.15
CA GLN A 64 -10.24 -8.08 -5.41
C GLN A 64 -11.35 -8.04 -6.48
N LYS A 65 -12.59 -8.30 -6.10
CA LYS A 65 -13.74 -8.26 -7.03
C LYS A 65 -14.01 -6.86 -7.58
N LEU A 66 -13.76 -5.83 -6.78
CA LEU A 66 -13.99 -4.44 -7.16
C LEU A 66 -12.82 -3.85 -7.96
N TYR A 67 -11.63 -4.47 -7.89
CA TYR A 67 -10.43 -4.03 -8.59
C TYR A 67 -10.48 -4.39 -10.08
N ARG A 68 -10.28 -3.38 -10.94
CA ARG A 68 -10.27 -3.53 -12.41
C ARG A 68 -8.84 -3.72 -12.91
N ALA A 69 -8.28 -4.92 -12.73
CA ALA A 69 -6.89 -5.23 -13.08
C ALA A 69 -6.53 -4.91 -14.54
N ARG A 70 -7.40 -5.22 -15.51
CA ARG A 70 -7.22 -4.82 -16.93
C ARG A 70 -6.95 -3.34 -17.18
N ASN A 71 -7.40 -2.47 -16.27
CA ASN A 71 -7.25 -1.02 -16.43
C ASN A 71 -5.93 -0.51 -15.82
N HIS A 72 -5.15 -1.38 -15.17
CA HIS A 72 -3.85 -1.03 -14.65
C HIS A 72 -2.86 -0.80 -15.80
N PRO A 73 -2.01 0.25 -15.77
CA PRO A 73 -1.08 0.56 -16.86
C PRO A 73 -0.19 -0.62 -17.28
N LEU A 74 0.34 -1.39 -16.32
CA LEU A 74 1.16 -2.58 -16.61
C LEU A 74 0.39 -3.68 -17.35
N VAL A 75 -0.91 -3.82 -17.09
CA VAL A 75 -1.74 -4.82 -17.77
C VAL A 75 -2.18 -4.32 -19.14
N ALA A 76 -2.61 -3.06 -19.21
CA ALA A 76 -3.02 -2.43 -20.47
C ALA A 76 -1.87 -2.40 -21.50
N ASN A 77 -0.62 -2.26 -21.04
CA ASN A 77 0.57 -2.30 -21.88
C ASN A 77 1.07 -3.73 -22.18
N GLY A 78 0.45 -4.77 -21.60
CA GLY A 78 0.85 -6.16 -21.79
C GLY A 78 2.09 -6.61 -21.02
N ASN A 79 2.57 -5.80 -20.07
CA ASN A 79 3.77 -6.10 -19.28
C ASN A 79 3.50 -7.19 -18.21
N VAL A 80 2.29 -7.23 -17.68
CA VAL A 80 1.84 -8.19 -16.64
C VAL A 80 0.42 -8.65 -16.96
N SER A 81 0.07 -9.91 -16.67
CA SER A 81 -1.30 -10.39 -16.83
C SER A 81 -2.21 -9.95 -15.66
N GLU A 82 -3.53 -9.90 -15.88
CA GLU A 82 -4.49 -9.57 -14.81
C GLU A 82 -4.36 -10.50 -13.60
N SER A 83 -4.20 -11.81 -13.86
CA SER A 83 -4.07 -12.82 -12.80
C SER A 83 -2.79 -12.63 -11.99
N GLU A 84 -1.70 -12.27 -12.66
CA GLU A 84 -0.41 -12.07 -11.99
C GLU A 84 -0.42 -10.81 -11.14
N LEU A 85 -0.99 -9.70 -11.64
CA LEU A 85 -1.15 -8.47 -10.86
C LEU A 85 -2.02 -8.70 -9.61
N LEU A 86 -3.14 -9.40 -9.76
CA LEU A 86 -4.02 -9.73 -8.64
C LEU A 86 -3.35 -10.66 -7.61
N ARG A 87 -2.52 -11.61 -8.08
CA ARG A 87 -1.73 -12.50 -7.22
C ARG A 87 -0.73 -11.68 -6.39
N GLN A 88 0.05 -10.81 -7.04
CA GLN A 88 1.02 -9.95 -6.36
C GLN A 88 0.35 -9.04 -5.34
N MET A 89 -0.77 -8.40 -5.70
CA MET A 89 -1.55 -7.57 -4.76
C MET A 89 -1.99 -8.38 -3.54
N LYS A 90 -2.48 -9.62 -3.74
CA LYS A 90 -2.90 -10.49 -2.63
C LYS A 90 -1.74 -10.83 -1.71
N GLU A 91 -0.59 -11.15 -2.28
CA GLU A 91 0.63 -11.48 -1.53
C GLU A 91 1.15 -10.28 -0.73
N SER A 92 1.14 -9.08 -1.32
CA SER A 92 1.50 -7.86 -0.60
C SER A 92 0.57 -7.60 0.59
N PHE A 93 -0.75 -7.70 0.41
CA PHE A 93 -1.68 -7.54 1.54
C PHE A 93 -1.50 -8.62 2.61
N ALA A 94 -1.22 -9.87 2.23
CA ALA A 94 -0.95 -10.93 3.19
C ALA A 94 0.32 -10.70 4.02
N GLN A 95 1.31 -9.96 3.48
CA GLN A 95 2.53 -9.59 4.20
C GLN A 95 2.33 -8.38 5.11
N LEU A 96 1.44 -7.45 4.75
CA LEU A 96 1.12 -6.26 5.56
C LEU A 96 0.13 -6.58 6.69
N CYS A 97 -0.69 -7.63 6.53
CA CYS A 97 -1.68 -7.96 7.53
C CYS A 97 -1.07 -8.54 8.82
N HIS A 98 -1.06 -7.75 9.88
CA HIS A 98 -0.49 -8.17 11.17
C HIS A 98 -1.41 -9.10 11.98
N THR A 99 -2.73 -9.12 11.70
CA THR A 99 -3.72 -9.83 12.54
C THR A 99 -4.63 -10.78 11.78
N ASP A 100 -5.27 -10.32 10.69
CA ASP A 100 -6.17 -11.14 9.87
C ASP A 100 -5.98 -10.82 8.39
N ALA A 101 -5.33 -11.73 7.66
CA ALA A 101 -5.07 -11.62 6.22
C ALA A 101 -6.35 -11.48 5.36
N ARG A 102 -7.54 -11.60 5.94
CA ARG A 102 -8.82 -11.40 5.25
C ARG A 102 -9.34 -9.99 5.32
N ASN A 103 -8.96 -9.20 6.32
CA ASN A 103 -9.55 -7.90 6.61
C ASN A 103 -8.48 -6.81 6.55
N ILE A 104 -8.59 -5.95 5.55
CA ILE A 104 -7.63 -4.90 5.27
C ILE A 104 -8.11 -3.59 5.92
N SER A 105 -7.37 -3.12 6.91
CA SER A 105 -7.55 -1.82 7.55
C SER A 105 -7.15 -0.67 6.62
N TYR A 106 -7.50 0.56 7.00
CA TYR A 106 -7.08 1.75 6.25
C TYR A 106 -5.56 1.94 6.25
N VAL A 107 -4.89 1.54 7.34
CA VAL A 107 -3.43 1.66 7.49
C VAL A 107 -2.73 0.74 6.49
N GLU A 108 -3.05 -0.56 6.52
CA GLU A 108 -2.47 -1.55 5.59
C GLU A 108 -2.78 -1.21 4.12
N PHE A 109 -3.99 -0.70 3.83
CA PHE A 109 -4.33 -0.22 2.49
C PHE A 109 -3.48 0.97 2.06
N THR A 110 -3.20 1.90 2.99
CA THR A 110 -2.37 3.06 2.70
C THR A 110 -0.93 2.64 2.47
N GLU A 111 -0.34 1.81 3.33
CA GLU A 111 1.02 1.31 3.21
C GLU A 111 1.28 0.57 1.89
N TYR A 112 0.33 -0.29 1.48
CA TYR A 112 0.39 -0.91 0.15
C TYR A 112 0.52 0.14 -0.96
N TYR A 113 -0.30 1.20 -0.89
CA TYR A 113 -0.27 2.26 -1.89
C TYR A 113 0.90 3.24 -1.74
N GLU A 114 1.54 3.34 -0.57
CA GLU A 114 2.81 4.04 -0.42
C GLU A 114 3.89 3.33 -1.25
N GLY A 115 3.96 2.00 -1.16
CA GLY A 115 4.85 1.19 -2.00
C GLY A 115 4.56 1.34 -3.50
N VAL A 116 3.30 1.20 -3.91
CA VAL A 116 2.90 1.36 -5.32
C VAL A 116 3.20 2.78 -5.82
N SER A 117 2.98 3.80 -4.99
CA SER A 117 3.24 5.21 -5.33
C SER A 117 4.68 5.43 -5.78
N LEU A 118 5.67 4.79 -5.16
CA LEU A 118 7.08 4.93 -5.56
C LEU A 118 7.39 4.43 -6.97
N THR A 119 6.56 3.52 -7.49
CA THR A 119 6.72 2.99 -8.84
C THR A 119 6.11 3.91 -9.91
N VAL A 120 5.36 4.94 -9.50
CA VAL A 120 4.62 5.83 -10.41
C VAL A 120 5.25 7.23 -10.42
N PRO A 121 5.81 7.69 -11.56
CA PRO A 121 6.62 8.91 -11.63
C PRO A 121 5.88 10.20 -11.25
N THR A 122 4.61 10.35 -11.64
CA THR A 122 3.87 11.60 -11.44
C THR A 122 2.57 11.39 -10.65
N ASP A 123 2.14 12.42 -9.93
CA ASP A 123 0.86 12.41 -9.21
C ASP A 123 -0.32 12.22 -10.16
N ALA A 124 -0.25 12.80 -11.35
CA ALA A 124 -1.29 12.64 -12.38
C ALA A 124 -1.42 11.18 -12.83
N ASP A 125 -0.30 10.49 -13.06
CA ASP A 125 -0.31 9.08 -13.45
C ASP A 125 -0.84 8.21 -12.32
N PHE A 126 -0.44 8.48 -11.08
CA PHE A 126 -0.93 7.73 -9.91
C PHE A 126 -2.44 7.91 -9.72
N ILE A 127 -2.93 9.15 -9.80
CA ILE A 127 -4.35 9.45 -9.71
C ILE A 127 -5.13 8.76 -10.84
N ASN A 128 -4.63 8.83 -12.08
CA ASN A 128 -5.28 8.20 -13.23
C ASN A 128 -5.32 6.67 -13.08
N MET A 129 -4.23 6.05 -12.64
CA MET A 129 -4.19 4.63 -12.30
C MET A 129 -5.25 4.30 -11.23
N MET A 130 -5.31 5.06 -10.14
CA MET A 130 -6.29 4.84 -9.07
C MET A 130 -7.73 4.96 -9.57
N ARG A 131 -8.05 5.98 -10.37
CA ARG A 131 -9.36 6.17 -10.98
C ARG A 131 -9.73 5.02 -11.92
N ASN A 132 -8.79 4.59 -12.75
CA ASN A 132 -9.00 3.54 -13.74
C ASN A 132 -9.22 2.16 -13.08
N CYS A 133 -8.40 1.83 -12.08
CA CYS A 133 -8.48 0.55 -11.37
C CYS A 133 -9.67 0.47 -10.41
N TRP A 134 -10.03 1.56 -9.74
CA TRP A 134 -11.09 1.56 -8.71
C TRP A 134 -12.40 2.20 -9.14
N GLY A 135 -12.45 2.87 -10.29
CA GLY A 135 -13.63 3.59 -10.78
C GLY A 135 -14.08 4.71 -9.83
N VAL A 136 -13.15 5.55 -9.37
CA VAL A 136 -13.39 6.72 -8.51
C VAL A 136 -13.18 8.05 -9.23
#